data_AF-A0A6J4SQ31-F1
#
_entry.id   AF-A0A6J4SQ31-F1
#
_cell.length_a   1.000
_cell.length_b   1.000
_cell.length_c   1.000
_cell.angle_alpha   90.00
_cell.angle_beta   90.00
_cell.angle_gamma   90.00
#
_symmetry.space_group_name_H-M   'P 1'
#
loop_
_entity.id
_entity.type
_entity.pdbx_description
1 polymer ?
#
loop_
_entity_poly.entity_id
_entity_poly.type
_entity_poly.pdbx_seq_one_letter_code
_entity_poly.pdbx_strand_id
1 'polypeptide(L)'
;MIAPDRVLRLTAAGAPDPGFGSGGEATFPPIPGGFSPQALPTPDGGLLLAAVTGFDPRPASQPALRVLRLSPAGVGGAATDIFPGFGGGYASFIRSTRLGLGLHQDGFIPGRLVQRSDGSFLLTGGVRVVRCTGEGEGFSTGPTAAASLTPALAPDRAFGGPQAPARLRLTVPAQRASSSARLRRILVRVTASGPGLALLRVRDGRRRVLAQSLEPVYAAGSTTVRVPLTTTGRRVLGRGRAARVSVGYAFRDVLTGTANGARIARLR
;
A
#
# COMPACT_ATOMS: atom_id res chain seq x y z
N MET A 1 -11.03 -19.22 -8.78
CA MET A 1 -11.96 -18.72 -7.75
C MET A 1 -12.94 -17.81 -8.46
N ILE A 2 -14.24 -18.03 -8.30
CA ILE A 2 -15.30 -17.34 -9.07
C ILE A 2 -15.74 -16.12 -8.26
N ALA A 3 -15.73 -14.94 -8.88
CA ALA A 3 -16.29 -13.74 -8.26
C ALA A 3 -17.80 -13.90 -8.10
N PRO A 4 -18.40 -13.42 -7.00
CA PRO A 4 -19.85 -13.47 -6.83
C PRO A 4 -20.53 -12.76 -8.01
N ASP A 5 -21.57 -13.40 -8.54
CA ASP A 5 -22.37 -12.93 -9.68
C ASP A 5 -23.88 -12.90 -9.37
N ARG A 6 -24.25 -13.27 -8.13
CA ARG A 6 -25.64 -13.37 -7.67
C ARG A 6 -25.79 -13.08 -6.19
N VAL A 7 -26.99 -12.66 -5.80
CA VAL A 7 -27.44 -12.52 -4.41
C VAL A 7 -28.85 -13.08 -4.30
N LEU A 8 -29.08 -13.88 -3.25
CA LEU A 8 -30.39 -14.36 -2.85
C LEU A 8 -30.91 -13.50 -1.70
N ARG A 9 -32.10 -12.91 -1.85
CA ARG A 9 -32.82 -12.23 -0.76
C ARG A 9 -33.89 -13.17 -0.21
N LEU A 10 -33.91 -13.30 1.12
CA LEU A 10 -34.90 -14.11 1.83
C LEU A 10 -35.87 -13.19 2.57
N THR A 11 -37.13 -13.63 2.66
CA THR A 11 -38.15 -13.07 3.55
C THR A 11 -37.83 -13.38 5.02
N ALA A 12 -38.55 -12.75 5.95
CA ALA A 12 -38.44 -13.07 7.38
C ALA A 12 -38.76 -14.54 7.71
N ALA A 13 -39.59 -15.20 6.89
CA ALA A 13 -39.90 -16.62 7.02
C ALA A 13 -38.83 -17.54 6.40
N GLY A 14 -37.75 -16.98 5.82
CA GLY A 14 -36.66 -17.73 5.19
C GLY A 14 -36.92 -18.18 3.75
N ALA A 15 -38.10 -17.91 3.19
CA ALA A 15 -38.40 -18.18 1.77
C ALA A 15 -37.76 -17.13 0.85
N PRO A 16 -37.37 -17.45 -0.40
CA PRO A 16 -36.91 -16.46 -1.38
C PRO A 16 -37.92 -15.32 -1.56
N ASP A 17 -37.44 -14.08 -1.61
CA ASP A 17 -38.30 -12.90 -1.75
C ASP A 17 -38.68 -12.66 -3.21
N PRO A 18 -39.95 -12.90 -3.61
CA PRO A 18 -40.37 -12.75 -5.00
C PRO A 18 -40.25 -11.31 -5.54
N GLY A 19 -40.13 -10.30 -4.66
CA GLY A 19 -39.90 -8.90 -5.05
C GLY A 19 -38.44 -8.57 -5.37
N PHE A 20 -37.52 -9.53 -5.29
CA PHE A 20 -36.09 -9.33 -5.57
C PHE A 20 -35.63 -10.16 -6.76
N GLY A 21 -35.24 -9.49 -7.85
CA GLY A 21 -34.77 -10.15 -9.06
C GLY A 21 -35.76 -11.18 -9.58
N SER A 22 -35.25 -12.31 -10.06
CA SER A 22 -36.06 -13.43 -10.54
C SER A 22 -36.15 -14.50 -9.46
N GLY A 23 -37.31 -14.65 -8.82
CA GLY A 23 -37.54 -15.68 -7.80
C GLY A 23 -36.76 -15.48 -6.50
N GLY A 24 -36.42 -14.23 -6.14
CA GLY A 24 -35.59 -13.90 -4.98
C GLY A 24 -34.10 -13.84 -5.26
N GLU A 25 -33.67 -14.11 -6.50
CA GLU A 25 -32.26 -14.03 -6.90
C GLU A 25 -32.04 -12.87 -7.87
N ALA A 26 -31.12 -11.97 -7.51
CA ALA A 26 -30.58 -10.96 -8.40
C ALA A 26 -29.25 -11.41 -8.96
N THR A 27 -29.09 -11.35 -10.27
CA THR A 27 -27.81 -11.58 -10.96
C THR A 27 -27.19 -10.26 -11.38
N PHE A 28 -25.86 -10.21 -11.42
CA PHE A 28 -25.11 -9.03 -11.80
C PHE A 28 -23.79 -9.41 -12.46
N PRO A 29 -23.19 -8.52 -13.26
CA PRO A 29 -21.85 -8.75 -13.79
C PRO A 29 -20.87 -9.09 -12.67
N PRO A 30 -20.04 -10.14 -12.81
CA PRO A 30 -19.10 -10.53 -11.77
C PRO A 30 -18.22 -9.35 -11.38
N ILE A 31 -18.05 -9.10 -10.07
CA ILE A 31 -17.22 -8.00 -9.57
C ILE A 31 -15.75 -8.40 -9.75
N PRO A 32 -15.00 -7.85 -10.74
CA PRO A 32 -13.70 -8.40 -11.08
C PRO A 32 -12.70 -8.21 -9.95
N GLY A 33 -11.96 -9.27 -9.61
CA GLY A 33 -10.99 -9.29 -8.51
C GLY A 33 -11.62 -9.30 -7.11
N GLY A 34 -12.95 -9.31 -7.01
CA GLY A 34 -13.68 -9.27 -5.75
C GLY A 34 -13.58 -10.58 -4.96
N PHE A 35 -12.98 -10.52 -3.77
CA PHE A 35 -13.01 -11.58 -2.77
C PHE A 35 -14.04 -11.23 -1.68
N SER A 36 -14.78 -12.23 -1.19
CA SER A 36 -15.64 -12.18 0.01
C SER A 36 -16.49 -10.90 0.10
N PRO A 37 -17.53 -10.74 -0.75
CA PRO A 37 -18.32 -9.52 -0.77
C PRO A 37 -19.00 -9.32 0.59
N GLN A 38 -18.89 -8.13 1.15
CA GLN A 38 -19.74 -7.70 2.24
C GLN A 38 -21.05 -7.14 1.65
N ALA A 39 -22.17 -7.71 2.07
CA ALA A 39 -23.50 -7.18 1.76
C ALA A 39 -23.95 -6.23 2.87
N LEU A 40 -24.41 -5.04 2.49
CA LEU A 40 -24.86 -3.97 3.38
C LEU A 40 -26.24 -3.49 2.94
N PRO A 41 -27.28 -3.57 3.78
CA PRO A 41 -28.57 -2.98 3.44
C PRO A 41 -28.45 -1.46 3.32
N THR A 42 -29.19 -0.87 2.40
CA THR A 42 -29.30 0.59 2.28
C THR A 42 -30.66 1.08 2.78
N PRO A 43 -30.78 2.35 3.24
CA PRO A 43 -32.03 2.87 3.81
C PRO A 43 -33.24 2.85 2.87
N ASP A 44 -32.99 2.86 1.55
CA ASP A 44 -34.02 2.75 0.50
C ASP A 44 -34.50 1.31 0.27
N GLY A 45 -34.02 0.32 1.03
CA GLY A 45 -34.35 -1.10 0.88
C GLY A 45 -33.50 -1.84 -0.16
N GLY A 46 -32.49 -1.17 -0.72
CA GLY A 46 -31.51 -1.77 -1.62
C GLY A 46 -30.37 -2.49 -0.89
N LEU A 47 -29.32 -2.82 -1.66
CA LEU A 47 -28.13 -3.49 -1.16
C LEU A 47 -26.85 -2.87 -1.73
N LEU A 48 -25.84 -2.71 -0.90
CA LEU A 48 -24.46 -2.46 -1.31
C LEU A 48 -23.65 -3.74 -1.18
N LEU A 49 -23.03 -4.16 -2.27
CA LEU A 49 -22.06 -5.25 -2.31
C LEU A 49 -20.67 -4.67 -2.42
N ALA A 50 -19.87 -4.83 -1.37
CA ALA A 50 -18.50 -4.34 -1.29
C ALA A 50 -17.52 -5.51 -1.38
N ALA A 51 -16.72 -5.57 -2.45
CA ALA A 51 -15.77 -6.65 -2.66
C ALA A 51 -14.32 -6.12 -2.65
N VAL A 52 -13.45 -6.80 -1.89
CA VAL A 52 -12.03 -6.47 -1.83
C VAL A 52 -11.35 -6.94 -3.10
N THR A 53 -10.54 -6.09 -3.73
CA THR A 53 -9.92 -6.38 -5.04
C THR A 53 -8.63 -7.19 -4.94
N GLY A 54 -8.08 -7.32 -3.73
CA GLY A 54 -6.88 -8.11 -3.43
C GLY A 54 -6.33 -7.85 -2.03
N PHE A 55 -5.54 -8.79 -1.53
CA PHE A 55 -4.92 -8.75 -0.19
C PHE A 55 -3.44 -8.34 -0.20
N ASP A 56 -2.84 -8.29 -1.38
CA ASP A 56 -1.47 -7.87 -1.57
C ASP A 56 -1.39 -6.36 -1.85
N PRO A 57 -0.27 -5.71 -1.46
CA PRO A 57 0.03 -4.39 -1.97
C PRO A 57 -0.04 -4.32 -3.49
N ARG A 58 -0.62 -3.22 -3.97
CA ARG A 58 -0.96 -2.97 -5.37
C ARG A 58 -0.45 -1.59 -5.80
N PRO A 59 -0.35 -1.29 -7.11
CA PRO A 59 -0.19 0.08 -7.58
C PRO A 59 -1.29 0.98 -7.00
N ALA A 60 -0.95 2.23 -6.64
CA ALA A 60 -1.93 3.18 -6.11
C ALA A 60 -3.05 3.54 -7.11
N SER A 61 -2.87 3.20 -8.39
CA SER A 61 -3.88 3.33 -9.45
C SER A 61 -4.86 2.16 -9.53
N GLN A 62 -4.73 1.15 -8.67
CA GLN A 62 -5.67 0.04 -8.57
C GLN A 62 -6.58 0.22 -7.34
N PRO A 63 -7.89 -0.02 -7.48
CA PRO A 63 -8.83 0.17 -6.38
C PRO A 63 -8.57 -0.82 -5.25
N ALA A 64 -8.92 -0.45 -4.02
CA ALA A 64 -8.89 -1.34 -2.85
C ALA A 64 -10.16 -2.15 -2.69
N LEU A 65 -11.27 -1.51 -3.06
CA LEU A 65 -12.61 -2.02 -2.89
C LEU A 65 -13.39 -1.64 -4.14
N ARG A 66 -14.24 -2.56 -4.60
CA ARG A 66 -15.21 -2.30 -5.65
C ARG A 66 -16.60 -2.48 -5.06
N VAL A 67 -17.47 -1.51 -5.27
CA VAL A 67 -18.81 -1.49 -4.68
C VAL A 67 -19.87 -1.50 -5.77
N LEU A 68 -20.82 -2.42 -5.69
CA LEU A 68 -21.98 -2.49 -6.55
C LEU A 68 -23.23 -2.10 -5.74
N ARG A 69 -24.09 -1.26 -6.30
CA ARG A 69 -25.41 -0.95 -5.72
C ARG A 69 -26.47 -1.80 -6.43
N LEU A 70 -27.31 -2.46 -5.64
CA LEU A 70 -28.53 -3.12 -6.11
C LEU A 70 -29.73 -2.33 -5.58
N SER A 71 -30.72 -2.10 -6.45
CA SER A 71 -32.00 -1.51 -6.04
C SER A 71 -32.79 -2.47 -5.14
N PRO A 72 -33.89 -2.02 -4.51
CA PRO A 72 -34.79 -2.90 -3.76
C PRO A 72 -35.41 -4.03 -4.60
N ALA A 73 -35.44 -3.87 -5.93
CA ALA A 73 -35.90 -4.91 -6.85
C ALA A 73 -34.75 -5.83 -7.32
N GLY A 74 -33.53 -5.65 -6.81
CA GLY A 74 -32.36 -6.45 -7.20
C GLY A 74 -31.70 -6.02 -8.51
N VAL A 75 -32.05 -4.85 -9.04
CA VAL A 75 -31.43 -4.34 -10.27
C VAL A 75 -30.08 -3.72 -9.95
N GLY A 76 -29.00 -4.24 -10.54
CA GLY A 76 -27.65 -3.75 -10.33
C GLY A 76 -27.29 -2.54 -11.19
N GLY A 77 -26.61 -1.57 -10.57
CA GLY A 77 -26.00 -0.44 -11.27
C GLY A 77 -24.57 -0.71 -11.75
N ALA A 78 -23.84 0.34 -12.09
CA ALA A 78 -22.41 0.24 -12.37
C ALA A 78 -21.60 0.05 -11.07
N ALA A 79 -20.53 -0.74 -11.14
CA ALA A 79 -19.60 -0.87 -10.03
C ALA A 79 -18.78 0.43 -9.85
N THR A 80 -18.58 0.83 -8.61
CA THR A 80 -17.77 1.99 -8.21
C THR A 80 -16.44 1.52 -7.63
N ASP A 81 -15.35 2.05 -8.18
CA ASP A 81 -13.99 1.78 -7.71
C ASP A 81 -13.62 2.75 -6.58
N ILE A 82 -13.15 2.21 -5.45
CA ILE A 82 -12.75 2.99 -4.28
C ILE A 82 -11.24 2.92 -4.11
N PHE A 83 -10.64 4.11 -4.08
CA PHE A 83 -9.22 4.34 -3.86
C PHE A 83 -9.05 5.07 -2.53
N PRO A 84 -8.76 4.38 -1.42
CA PRO A 84 -8.56 5.03 -0.11
C PRO A 84 -7.47 6.11 -0.19
N GLY A 85 -6.51 5.93 -1.10
CA GLY A 85 -5.50 6.94 -1.39
C GLY A 85 -4.52 7.11 -0.24
N PHE A 86 -4.29 6.07 0.55
CA PHE A 86 -3.27 5.93 1.58
C PHE A 86 -2.92 4.44 1.72
N GLY A 87 -1.75 4.13 2.29
CA GLY A 87 -1.30 2.77 2.50
C GLY A 87 0.21 2.61 2.39
N GLY A 88 0.69 1.43 2.77
CA GLY A 88 2.09 1.05 2.65
C GLY A 88 2.38 0.40 1.31
N GLY A 89 3.20 -0.65 1.34
CA GLY A 89 3.39 -1.51 0.19
C GLY A 89 4.54 -2.48 0.35
N TYR A 90 4.97 -3.08 -0.75
CA TYR A 90 6.14 -3.94 -0.77
C TYR A 90 7.43 -3.13 -0.79
N ALA A 91 8.34 -3.50 0.11
CA ALA A 91 9.72 -3.09 0.15
C ALA A 91 10.62 -4.33 0.00
N SER A 92 10.97 -4.69 -1.24
CA SER A 92 11.84 -5.85 -1.48
C SER A 92 12.56 -5.73 -2.81
N PHE A 93 13.88 -5.90 -2.82
CA PHE A 93 14.63 -5.95 -4.07
C PHE A 93 14.17 -7.08 -5.01
N ILE A 94 13.65 -8.19 -4.46
CA ILE A 94 13.18 -9.36 -5.22
C ILE A 94 11.79 -9.07 -5.81
N ARG A 95 10.80 -8.77 -4.96
CA ARG A 95 9.41 -8.62 -5.41
C ARG A 95 9.09 -7.25 -6.01
N SER A 96 9.55 -6.14 -5.43
CA SER A 96 9.16 -4.82 -5.95
C SER A 96 9.75 -4.58 -7.34
N THR A 97 10.97 -5.06 -7.60
CA THR A 97 11.58 -5.00 -8.94
C THR A 97 10.86 -5.90 -9.94
N ARG A 98 10.50 -7.14 -9.56
CA ARG A 98 9.77 -8.07 -10.44
C ARG A 98 8.36 -7.59 -10.79
N LEU A 99 7.68 -6.95 -9.83
CA LEU A 99 6.32 -6.44 -10.01
C LEU A 99 6.28 -5.00 -10.56
N GLY A 100 7.44 -4.37 -10.81
CA GLY A 100 7.52 -2.99 -11.28
C GLY A 100 6.98 -1.95 -10.27
N LEU A 101 6.88 -2.31 -8.99
CA LEU A 101 6.27 -1.46 -7.97
C LEU A 101 7.28 -0.46 -7.42
N GLY A 102 6.94 0.82 -7.53
CA GLY A 102 7.70 1.96 -7.01
C GLY A 102 7.25 2.41 -5.62
N LEU A 103 7.41 3.70 -5.31
CA LEU A 103 6.92 4.27 -4.04
C LEU A 103 5.39 4.42 -3.99
N HIS A 104 4.74 4.51 -5.15
CA HIS A 104 3.30 4.75 -5.28
C HIS A 104 2.53 3.43 -5.25
N GLN A 105 2.49 2.83 -4.07
CA GLN A 105 1.74 1.62 -3.77
C GLN A 105 0.59 1.91 -2.80
N ASP A 106 -0.39 1.04 -2.81
CA ASP A 106 -1.42 0.96 -1.79
C ASP A 106 -1.33 -0.42 -1.12
N GLY A 107 -1.10 -0.43 0.19
CA GLY A 107 -1.08 -1.61 1.03
C GLY A 107 -2.27 -1.70 2.00
N PHE A 108 -3.28 -0.86 1.85
CA PHE A 108 -4.50 -0.92 2.66
C PHE A 108 -5.31 -2.17 2.29
N ILE A 109 -5.70 -2.94 3.31
CA ILE A 109 -6.58 -4.09 3.18
C ILE A 109 -7.89 -3.73 3.86
N PRO A 110 -8.95 -3.52 3.07
CA PRO A 110 -10.28 -3.32 3.62
C PRO A 110 -10.69 -4.52 4.48
N GLY A 111 -11.20 -4.24 5.66
CA GLY A 111 -11.80 -5.22 6.57
C GLY A 111 -13.33 -5.11 6.55
N ARG A 112 -13.87 -3.93 6.83
CA ARG A 112 -15.32 -3.71 6.91
C ARG A 112 -15.71 -2.34 6.38
N LEU A 113 -16.76 -2.31 5.57
CA LEU A 113 -17.48 -1.10 5.22
C LEU A 113 -18.69 -0.96 6.15
N VAL A 114 -18.86 0.21 6.75
CA VAL A 114 -19.95 0.50 7.69
C VAL A 114 -20.65 1.77 7.23
N GLN A 115 -21.97 1.70 7.03
CA GLN A 115 -22.77 2.89 6.74
C GLN A 115 -23.01 3.69 8.03
N ARG A 116 -22.87 5.01 7.95
CA ARG A 116 -23.16 5.97 9.01
C ARG A 116 -24.57 6.52 8.85
N SER A 117 -25.11 7.11 9.91
CA SER A 117 -26.49 7.64 9.94
C SER A 117 -26.74 8.80 8.96
N ASP A 118 -25.69 9.54 8.59
CA ASP A 118 -25.69 10.60 7.58
C ASP A 118 -25.62 10.05 6.13
N GLY A 119 -25.71 8.73 5.94
CA GLY A 119 -25.66 8.04 4.65
C GLY A 119 -24.25 7.86 4.07
N SER A 120 -23.23 8.39 4.74
CA SER A 120 -21.83 8.22 4.36
C SER A 120 -21.25 6.90 4.93
N PHE A 121 -19.97 6.61 4.71
CA PHE A 121 -19.40 5.32 5.10
C PHE A 121 -18.06 5.44 5.82
N LEU A 122 -17.81 4.51 6.73
CA LEU A 122 -16.51 4.27 7.33
C LEU A 122 -15.96 2.95 6.78
N LEU A 123 -14.80 3.01 6.14
CA LEU A 123 -14.05 1.87 5.66
C LEU A 123 -12.91 1.57 6.63
N THR A 124 -13.04 0.49 7.40
CA THR A 124 -11.99 0.06 8.34
C THR A 124 -11.14 -1.04 7.72
N GLY A 125 -9.91 -1.17 8.19
CA GLY A 125 -8.98 -2.17 7.68
C GLY A 125 -7.60 -2.07 8.34
N GLY A 126 -6.60 -2.58 7.65
CA GLY A 126 -5.21 -2.48 8.08
C GLY A 126 -4.31 -2.00 6.95
N VAL A 127 -3.23 -1.29 7.28
CA VAL A 127 -2.20 -0.91 6.31
C VAL A 127 -1.03 -1.88 6.40
N ARG A 128 -0.60 -2.44 5.27
CA ARG A 128 0.59 -3.28 5.20
C ARG A 128 1.80 -2.53 4.64
N VAL A 129 2.89 -2.55 5.40
CA VAL A 129 4.25 -2.33 4.89
C VAL A 129 4.96 -3.67 4.98
N VAL A 130 5.34 -4.24 3.84
CA VAL A 130 5.80 -5.63 3.75
C VAL A 130 7.22 -5.68 3.19
N ARG A 131 8.14 -6.37 3.87
CA ARG A 131 9.42 -6.78 3.28
C ARG A 131 9.42 -8.28 3.06
N CYS A 132 9.45 -8.70 1.80
CA CYS A 132 9.65 -10.09 1.43
C CYS A 132 11.13 -10.44 1.55
N THR A 133 11.48 -11.44 2.37
CA THR A 133 12.87 -11.91 2.55
C THR A 133 13.17 -13.19 1.75
N GLY A 134 12.15 -13.89 1.26
CA GLY A 134 12.27 -15.18 0.56
C GLY A 134 11.20 -16.15 1.07
N GLU A 135 11.21 -17.40 0.59
CA GLU A 135 10.47 -18.60 1.06
C GLU A 135 9.47 -18.41 2.24
N GLY A 136 8.41 -17.62 2.04
CA GLY A 136 7.37 -17.39 3.05
C GLY A 136 7.75 -16.47 4.22
N GLU A 137 9.02 -16.18 4.45
CA GLU A 137 9.44 -15.22 5.47
C GLU A 137 9.26 -13.77 4.98
N GLY A 138 8.59 -12.98 5.81
CA GLY A 138 8.41 -11.56 5.57
C GLY A 138 8.00 -10.82 6.82
N PHE A 139 8.48 -9.58 6.96
CA PHE A 139 8.05 -8.70 8.02
C PHE A 139 6.94 -7.80 7.48
N SER A 140 5.76 -7.91 8.08
CA SER A 140 4.63 -7.01 7.86
C SER A 140 4.29 -6.28 9.14
N THR A 141 4.00 -5.00 9.04
CA THR A 141 3.20 -4.30 10.05
C THR A 141 1.77 -4.18 9.54
N GLY A 142 0.81 -4.15 10.45
CA GLY A 142 -0.61 -4.05 10.14
C GLY A 142 -1.34 -3.06 11.04
N PRO A 143 -0.89 -1.80 11.19
CA PRO A 143 -1.66 -0.83 11.95
C PRO A 143 -3.09 -0.75 11.40
N THR A 144 -4.05 -0.74 12.31
CA THR A 144 -5.44 -0.46 11.98
C THR A 144 -5.53 0.91 11.33
N ALA A 145 -6.30 1.00 10.26
CA ALA A 145 -6.56 2.25 9.57
C ALA A 145 -8.03 2.34 9.18
N ALA A 146 -8.49 3.57 9.01
CA ALA A 146 -9.85 3.84 8.56
C ALA A 146 -9.85 4.97 7.52
N ALA A 147 -10.78 4.89 6.59
CA ALA A 147 -11.11 5.95 5.64
C ALA A 147 -12.57 6.35 5.82
N SER A 148 -12.86 7.64 5.81
CA SER A 148 -14.24 8.12 5.63
C SER A 148 -14.52 8.23 4.13
N LEU A 149 -15.71 7.82 3.73
CA LEU A 149 -16.23 7.98 2.38
C LEU A 149 -17.52 8.78 2.45
N THR A 150 -17.73 9.68 1.49
CA THR A 150 -19.00 10.39 1.29
C THR A 150 -20.14 9.43 0.92
N PRO A 151 -21.42 9.84 0.92
CA PRO A 151 -22.52 9.02 0.43
C PRO A 151 -22.34 8.53 -1.01
N ALA A 152 -21.62 9.30 -1.83
CA ALA A 152 -21.22 8.97 -3.20
C ALA A 152 -20.00 8.04 -3.27
N LEU A 153 -19.52 7.50 -2.14
CA LEU A 153 -18.35 6.62 -2.01
C LEU A 153 -16.99 7.25 -2.36
N ALA A 154 -16.94 8.57 -2.53
CA ALA A 154 -15.67 9.29 -2.70
C ALA A 154 -14.94 9.45 -1.35
N PRO A 155 -13.60 9.32 -1.29
CA PRO A 155 -12.83 9.53 -0.06
C PRO A 155 -13.03 10.94 0.51
N ASP A 156 -13.37 11.02 1.79
CA ASP A 156 -13.49 12.25 2.55
C ASP A 156 -12.12 12.66 3.13
N ARG A 157 -11.56 13.74 2.58
CA ARG A 157 -10.22 14.24 2.94
C ARG A 157 -10.18 15.03 4.24
N ALA A 158 -11.32 15.41 4.80
CA ALA A 158 -11.38 16.10 6.08
C ALA A 158 -11.25 15.11 7.26
N PHE A 159 -11.51 13.82 7.02
CA PHE A 159 -11.41 12.79 8.04
C PHE A 159 -9.97 12.54 8.50
N GLY A 160 -9.76 12.47 9.81
CA GLY A 160 -8.45 12.25 10.43
C GLY A 160 -7.67 13.54 10.73
N GLY A 161 -8.19 14.70 10.34
CA GLY A 161 -7.57 16.00 10.63
C GLY A 161 -6.35 16.32 9.75
N PRO A 162 -5.60 17.38 10.07
CA PRO A 162 -4.47 17.82 9.27
C PRO A 162 -3.35 16.78 9.30
N GLN A 163 -2.86 16.40 8.12
CA GLN A 163 -1.75 15.48 7.99
C GLN A 163 -0.43 16.16 8.39
N ALA A 164 0.30 15.56 9.33
CA ALA A 164 1.66 15.99 9.63
C ALA A 164 2.58 15.71 8.41
N PRO A 165 3.51 16.62 8.07
CA PRO A 165 4.38 16.42 6.92
C PRO A 165 5.30 15.21 7.13
N ALA A 166 5.41 14.38 6.11
CA ALA A 166 6.40 13.30 6.06
C ALA A 166 7.81 13.87 6.17
N ARG A 167 8.64 13.28 7.03
CA ARG A 167 10.05 13.67 7.19
C ARG A 167 10.92 12.44 7.26
N LEU A 168 12.06 12.50 6.57
CA LEU A 168 13.10 11.48 6.63
C LEU A 168 14.46 12.17 6.63
N ARG A 169 15.35 11.75 7.53
CA ARG A 169 16.74 12.23 7.61
C ARG A 169 17.69 11.07 7.39
N LEU A 170 18.80 11.36 6.70
CA LEU A 170 19.84 10.37 6.45
C LEU A 170 21.13 10.72 7.18
N THR A 171 21.81 9.69 7.68
CA THR A 171 23.20 9.75 8.11
C THR A 171 23.94 8.54 7.56
N VAL A 172 25.15 8.74 7.02
CA VAL A 172 25.99 7.64 6.55
C VAL A 172 27.03 7.38 7.64
N PRO A 173 26.95 6.26 8.38
CA PRO A 173 27.97 5.93 9.37
C PRO A 173 29.34 5.76 8.70
N ALA A 174 30.40 6.06 9.45
CA ALA A 174 31.76 5.83 9.00
C ALA A 174 31.93 4.34 8.65
N GLN A 175 32.32 4.06 7.40
CA GLN A 175 32.51 2.70 6.91
C GLN A 175 33.56 2.71 5.79
N ARG A 176 34.27 1.59 5.62
CA ARG A 176 35.29 1.46 4.59
C ARG A 176 34.67 1.03 3.26
N ALA A 177 35.14 1.61 2.15
CA ALA A 177 34.71 1.23 0.79
C ALA A 177 34.97 -0.26 0.51
N SER A 178 36.12 -0.77 0.96
CA SER A 178 36.47 -2.20 0.85
C SER A 178 35.53 -3.10 1.65
N SER A 179 35.16 -2.70 2.87
CA SER A 179 34.17 -3.44 3.68
C SER A 179 32.79 -3.43 3.04
N SER A 180 32.34 -2.30 2.49
CA SER A 180 31.08 -2.20 1.74
C SER A 180 31.08 -3.09 0.51
N ALA A 181 32.20 -3.15 -0.22
CA ALA A 181 32.37 -4.04 -1.38
C ALA A 181 32.31 -5.51 -0.99
N ARG A 182 33.07 -5.92 0.04
CA ARG A 182 33.11 -7.30 0.56
C ARG A 182 31.74 -7.76 1.04
N LEU A 183 31.05 -6.92 1.81
CA LEU A 183 29.72 -7.20 2.37
C LEU A 183 28.58 -6.90 1.40
N ARG A 184 28.89 -6.44 0.18
CA ARG A 184 27.94 -6.11 -0.89
C ARG A 184 26.83 -5.15 -0.46
N ARG A 185 27.12 -4.22 0.44
CA ARG A 185 26.14 -3.27 1.00
C ARG A 185 26.77 -1.95 1.45
N ILE A 186 25.97 -0.89 1.45
CA ILE A 186 26.29 0.39 2.11
C ILE A 186 25.32 0.57 3.29
N LEU A 187 25.86 0.85 4.47
CA LEU A 187 25.05 1.16 5.65
C LEU A 187 24.57 2.61 5.56
N VAL A 188 23.28 2.82 5.79
CA VAL A 188 22.65 4.14 5.86
C VAL A 188 21.74 4.16 7.08
N ARG A 189 21.96 5.10 8.01
CA ARG A 189 21.03 5.36 9.10
C ARG A 189 19.92 6.29 8.59
N VAL A 190 18.68 5.86 8.78
CA VAL A 190 17.46 6.55 8.39
C VAL A 190 16.71 6.94 9.65
N THR A 191 16.27 8.18 9.77
CA THR A 191 15.39 8.64 10.84
C THR A 191 14.11 9.19 10.23
N ALA A 192 12.97 8.55 10.47
CA ALA A 192 11.69 8.89 9.85
C ALA A 192 10.66 9.39 10.88
N SER A 193 9.73 10.23 10.44
CA SER A 193 8.63 10.74 11.27
C SER A 193 7.49 9.73 11.46
N GLY A 194 7.44 8.66 10.68
CA GLY A 194 6.37 7.68 10.70
C GLY A 194 6.63 6.50 9.76
N PRO A 195 5.72 5.51 9.75
CA PRO A 195 5.83 4.34 8.88
C PRO A 195 5.63 4.69 7.40
N GLY A 196 6.23 3.92 6.49
CA GLY A 196 6.17 4.17 5.05
C GLY A 196 7.16 3.34 4.22
N LEU A 197 7.41 3.82 3.02
CA LEU A 197 8.39 3.26 2.08
C LEU A 197 9.47 4.30 1.74
N ALA A 198 10.73 3.89 1.75
CA ALA A 198 11.87 4.73 1.41
C ALA A 198 12.67 4.13 0.25
N LEU A 199 12.74 4.83 -0.88
CA LEU A 199 13.67 4.53 -1.96
C LEU A 199 15.01 5.20 -1.67
N LEU A 200 16.01 4.39 -1.31
CA LEU A 200 17.38 4.84 -1.06
C LEU A 200 18.23 4.63 -2.31
N ARG A 201 19.00 5.65 -2.70
CA ARG A 201 19.94 5.59 -3.84
C ARG A 201 21.28 6.18 -3.46
N VAL A 202 22.33 5.38 -3.54
CA VAL A 202 23.72 5.82 -3.35
C VAL A 202 24.38 6.00 -4.72
N ARG A 203 24.92 7.19 -4.98
CA ARG A 203 25.62 7.52 -6.21
C ARG A 203 27.05 7.99 -5.94
N ASP A 204 27.95 7.75 -6.88
CA ASP A 204 29.30 8.33 -6.82
C ASP A 204 29.36 9.77 -7.37
N GLY A 205 30.56 10.36 -7.39
CA GLY A 205 30.80 11.68 -7.98
C GLY A 205 30.47 11.80 -9.48
N ARG A 206 30.38 10.67 -10.20
CA ARG A 206 29.96 10.60 -11.62
C ARG A 206 28.46 10.30 -11.75
N ARG A 207 27.69 10.40 -10.66
CA ARG A 207 26.25 10.12 -10.58
C ARG A 207 25.85 8.67 -10.90
N ARG A 208 26.79 7.73 -10.96
CA ARG A 208 26.49 6.31 -11.19
C ARG A 208 25.88 5.70 -9.94
N VAL A 209 24.81 4.90 -10.08
CA VAL A 209 24.14 4.25 -8.95
C VAL A 209 25.01 3.09 -8.45
N LEU A 210 25.60 3.27 -7.27
CA LEU A 210 26.40 2.27 -6.59
C LEU A 210 25.54 1.30 -5.78
N ALA A 211 24.47 1.79 -5.16
CA ALA A 211 23.58 1.00 -4.33
C ALA A 211 22.15 1.55 -4.44
N GLN A 212 21.16 0.67 -4.39
CA GLN A 212 19.75 1.08 -4.40
C GLN A 212 18.90 0.08 -3.64
N SER A 213 17.89 0.57 -2.93
CA SER A 213 16.89 -0.28 -2.28
C SER A 213 15.57 0.45 -2.09
N LEU A 214 14.45 -0.27 -2.17
CA LEU A 214 13.16 0.17 -1.66
C LEU A 214 12.95 -0.49 -0.29
N GLU A 215 12.89 0.33 0.75
CA GLU A 215 13.05 -0.11 2.13
C GLU A 215 11.80 0.23 2.96
N PRO A 216 11.34 -0.69 3.81
CA PRO A 216 10.24 -0.42 4.71
C PRO A 216 10.72 0.47 5.85
N VAL A 217 9.86 1.38 6.28
CA VAL A 217 9.95 2.06 7.56
C VAL A 217 8.73 1.62 8.36
N TYR A 218 8.94 0.85 9.42
CA TYR A 218 7.85 0.23 10.18
C TYR A 218 7.27 1.12 11.28
N ALA A 219 8.05 2.10 11.75
CA ALA A 219 7.66 3.03 12.79
C ALA A 219 8.48 4.31 12.68
N ALA A 220 8.04 5.37 13.37
CA ALA A 220 8.85 6.56 13.58
C ALA A 220 10.15 6.22 14.34
N GLY A 221 11.19 7.02 14.12
CA GLY A 221 12.48 6.87 14.78
C GLY A 221 13.60 6.47 13.85
N SER A 222 14.70 5.97 14.43
CA SER A 222 15.96 5.73 13.73
C SER A 222 16.22 4.24 13.51
N THR A 223 16.56 3.86 12.27
CA THR A 223 16.97 2.50 11.91
C THR A 223 18.20 2.53 10.99
N THR A 224 19.01 1.46 11.02
CA THR A 224 20.14 1.29 10.11
C THR A 224 19.74 0.34 8.99
N VAL A 225 19.76 0.85 7.78
CA VAL A 225 19.40 0.14 6.56
C VAL A 225 20.66 -0.32 5.82
N ARG A 226 20.57 -1.51 5.21
CA ARG A 226 21.64 -2.13 4.43
C ARG A 226 21.30 -2.04 2.96
N VAL A 227 21.77 -1.00 2.28
CA VAL A 227 21.46 -0.77 0.87
C VAL A 227 22.36 -1.67 0.01
N PRO A 228 21.83 -2.68 -0.70
CA PRO A 228 22.63 -3.60 -1.50
C PRO A 228 23.32 -2.90 -2.66
N LEU A 229 24.54 -3.33 -2.97
CA LEU A 229 25.30 -2.80 -4.10
C LEU A 229 24.74 -3.28 -5.44
N THR A 230 24.71 -2.39 -6.41
CA THR A 230 24.55 -2.74 -7.82
C THR A 230 25.82 -3.42 -8.35
N THR A 231 25.77 -3.98 -9.56
CA THR A 231 26.98 -4.46 -10.27
C THR A 231 28.02 -3.34 -10.43
N THR A 232 27.58 -2.11 -10.73
CA THR A 232 28.43 -0.93 -10.80
C THR A 232 29.08 -0.62 -9.44
N GLY A 233 28.30 -0.66 -8.35
CA GLY A 233 28.81 -0.45 -7.00
C GLY A 233 29.90 -1.45 -6.60
N ARG A 234 29.66 -2.74 -6.89
CA ARG A 234 30.66 -3.81 -6.64
C ARG A 234 31.98 -3.54 -7.36
N ARG A 235 31.92 -3.14 -8.63
CA ARG A 235 33.11 -2.82 -9.43
C ARG A 235 33.84 -1.57 -8.95
N VAL A 236 33.10 -0.52 -8.62
CA VAL A 236 33.69 0.77 -8.19
C VAL A 236 34.32 0.66 -6.81
N LEU A 237 33.61 0.08 -5.83
CA LEU A 237 34.08 -0.01 -4.46
C LEU A 237 35.09 -1.15 -4.25
N GLY A 238 35.07 -2.19 -5.09
CA GLY A 238 36.02 -3.30 -5.03
C GLY A 238 37.48 -2.90 -5.23
N ARG A 239 37.73 -1.71 -5.81
CA ARG A 239 39.07 -1.14 -5.95
C ARG A 239 39.66 -0.61 -4.63
N GLY A 240 38.91 -0.67 -3.53
CA GLY A 240 39.39 -0.35 -2.18
C GLY A 240 39.70 1.13 -1.92
N ARG A 241 39.43 2.03 -2.87
CA ARG A 241 39.69 3.47 -2.71
C ARG A 241 38.56 4.16 -1.97
N ALA A 242 38.92 5.16 -1.16
CA ALA A 242 37.95 6.07 -0.56
C ALA A 242 37.06 6.68 -1.65
N ALA A 243 35.75 6.72 -1.40
CA ALA A 243 34.76 7.16 -2.38
C ALA A 243 33.87 8.25 -1.78
N ARG A 244 33.82 9.42 -2.43
CA ARG A 244 32.79 10.43 -2.15
C ARG A 244 31.49 9.96 -2.78
N VAL A 245 30.43 9.89 -1.97
CA VAL A 245 29.11 9.41 -2.38
C VAL A 245 28.03 10.42 -2.03
N SER A 246 26.97 10.45 -2.84
CA SER A 246 25.71 11.12 -2.54
C SER A 246 24.66 10.07 -2.24
N VAL A 247 24.07 10.11 -1.05
CA VAL A 247 22.98 9.23 -0.63
C VAL A 247 21.68 10.02 -0.69
N GLY A 248 20.87 9.74 -1.71
CA GLY A 248 19.54 10.31 -1.88
C GLY A 248 18.44 9.40 -1.32
N TYR A 249 17.33 10.00 -0.94
CA TYR A 249 16.09 9.31 -0.61
C TYR A 249 14.89 9.96 -1.30
N ALA A 250 13.90 9.12 -1.57
CA ALA A 250 12.50 9.50 -1.76
C ALA A 250 11.67 8.66 -0.78
N PHE A 251 10.85 9.32 0.02
CA PHE A 251 10.05 8.71 1.09
C PHE A 251 8.59 9.01 0.86
N ARG A 252 7.74 8.00 1.09
CA ARG A 252 6.29 8.15 1.16
C ARG A 252 5.81 7.47 2.42
N ASP A 253 5.18 8.22 3.32
CA ASP A 253 4.55 7.65 4.51
C ASP A 253 3.25 6.91 4.15
N VAL A 254 2.70 6.17 5.12
CA VAL A 254 1.45 5.43 4.93
C VAL A 254 0.23 6.33 4.70
N LEU A 255 0.31 7.62 5.00
CA LEU A 255 -0.74 8.62 4.77
C LEU A 255 -0.50 9.41 3.48
N THR A 256 0.42 8.97 2.61
CA THR A 256 0.83 9.58 1.33
C THR A 256 1.67 10.85 1.39
N GLY A 257 2.05 11.30 2.58
CA GLY A 257 2.99 12.38 2.73
C GLY A 257 4.31 12.00 2.10
N THR A 258 4.93 12.91 1.34
CA THR A 258 6.19 12.63 0.65
C THR A 258 7.33 13.50 1.16
N ALA A 259 8.54 12.96 1.13
CA ALA A 259 9.76 13.70 1.45
C ALA A 259 10.90 13.24 0.55
N ASN A 260 11.72 14.18 0.10
CA ASN A 260 12.89 13.90 -0.73
C ASN A 260 14.11 14.63 -0.16
N GLY A 261 15.29 14.09 -0.41
CA GLY A 261 16.52 14.75 0.00
C GLY A 261 17.75 13.93 -0.31
N ALA A 262 18.92 14.50 -0.02
CA ALA A 262 20.19 13.82 -0.20
C ALA A 262 21.23 14.28 0.82
N ARG A 263 22.24 13.44 1.04
CA ARG A 263 23.38 13.75 1.89
C ARG A 263 24.68 13.27 1.26
N ILE A 264 25.70 14.12 1.29
CA ILE A 264 27.05 13.76 0.84
C ILE A 264 27.78 13.07 2.00
N ALA A 265 28.52 12.00 1.68
CA ALA A 265 29.38 11.30 2.61
C ALA A 265 30.66 10.81 1.93
N ARG A 266 31.63 10.37 2.72
CA ARG A 266 32.86 9.73 2.23
C ARG A 266 32.96 8.33 2.84
N LEU A 267 33.03 7.32 1.98
CA LEU A 267 33.43 5.97 2.35
C LEU A 267 34.96 5.97 2.44
N ARG A 268 35.52 5.50 3.56
CA ARG A 268 36.97 5.53 3.80
C ARG A 268 37.71 4.42 3.08
#